data_AF-A0A2R6C6D7-F1
#
_entry.id   AF-A0A2R6C6D7-F1
#
_cell.length_a   1.000
_cell.length_b   1.000
_cell.length_c   1.000
_cell.angle_alpha   90.00
_cell.angle_beta   90.00
_cell.angle_gamma   90.00
#
_symmetry.space_group_name_H-M   'P 1'
#
loop_
_entity.id
_entity.type
_entity.pdbx_description
1 polymer ?
#
loop_
_entity_poly.entity_id
_entity_poly.type
_entity_poly.pdbx_seq_one_letter_code
_entity_poly.pdbx_strand_id
1 'polypeptide(L)'
;MSEKYVPYVDGLNTENSYRIFREAMKYIPAASSSHGHNYPIFDPYPISFERGEGSKIVDVDGNTYIDYVLGFGPLILGHSHPAITKAVTEQLKRGTQFAALTQLEVEVAKMILRFTGKETK
;
A
#
# COMPACT_ATOMS: atom_id res chain seq x y z
N MET A 1 5.61 -25.43 4.42
CA MET A 1 5.83 -24.67 3.18
C MET A 1 7.13 -25.13 2.56
N SER A 2 7.16 -25.37 1.25
CA SER A 2 8.39 -25.72 0.52
C SER A 2 9.50 -24.69 0.79
N GLU A 3 10.71 -25.16 1.09
CA GLU A 3 11.91 -24.30 1.16
C GLU A 3 12.47 -23.93 -0.22
N LYS A 4 11.90 -24.51 -1.28
CA LYS A 4 12.25 -24.19 -2.65
C LYS A 4 11.35 -23.09 -3.18
N TYR A 5 11.96 -22.17 -3.91
CA TYR A 5 11.28 -21.17 -4.74
C TYR A 5 10.23 -21.85 -5.63
N VAL A 6 9.05 -21.23 -5.73
CA VAL A 6 7.95 -21.65 -6.60
C VAL A 6 7.55 -20.47 -7.46
N PRO A 7 7.60 -20.57 -8.80
CA PRO A 7 7.12 -19.51 -9.66
C PRO A 7 5.59 -19.41 -9.60
N TYR A 8 5.06 -18.20 -9.72
CA TYR A 8 3.61 -17.96 -9.79
C TYR A 8 3.02 -18.47 -11.11
N VAL A 9 3.70 -18.14 -12.21
CA VAL A 9 3.39 -18.58 -13.57
C VAL A 9 4.69 -18.71 -14.35
N ASP A 10 4.71 -19.54 -15.37
CA ASP A 10 5.90 -19.75 -16.20
C ASP A 10 6.36 -18.43 -16.85
N GLY A 11 7.65 -18.13 -16.73
CA GLY A 11 8.26 -16.92 -17.28
C GLY A 11 8.18 -15.67 -16.39
N LEU A 12 7.44 -15.70 -15.28
CA LEU A 12 7.44 -14.62 -14.29
C LEU A 12 8.49 -14.90 -13.20
N ASN A 13 9.51 -14.05 -13.10
CA ASN A 13 10.53 -14.17 -12.05
C ASN A 13 10.08 -13.42 -10.79
N THR A 14 10.00 -14.11 -9.65
CA THR A 14 9.56 -13.56 -8.36
C THR A 14 10.49 -14.01 -7.22
N GLU A 15 11.74 -14.33 -7.55
CA GLU A 15 12.68 -14.97 -6.63
C GLU A 15 13.06 -14.05 -5.46
N ASN A 16 13.23 -12.75 -5.68
CA ASN A 16 13.54 -11.82 -4.60
C ASN A 16 12.33 -11.62 -3.69
N SER A 17 11.12 -11.57 -4.25
CA SER A 17 9.88 -11.61 -3.45
C SER A 17 9.83 -12.85 -2.53
N TYR A 18 10.18 -14.03 -3.05
CA TYR A 18 10.25 -15.24 -2.25
C TYR A 18 11.30 -15.14 -1.13
N ARG A 19 12.49 -14.62 -1.43
CA ARG A 19 13.56 -14.43 -0.41
C ARG A 19 13.11 -13.50 0.70
N ILE A 20 12.45 -12.38 0.36
CA ILE A 20 11.90 -11.42 1.35
C ILE A 20 10.84 -12.11 2.20
N PHE A 21 9.91 -12.85 1.59
CA PHE A 21 8.90 -13.61 2.32
C PHE A 21 9.53 -14.59 3.32
N ARG A 22 10.53 -15.37 2.89
CA ARG A 22 11.24 -16.33 3.76
C ARG A 22 11.99 -15.67 4.90
N GLU A 23 12.57 -14.50 4.67
CA GLU A 23 13.22 -13.72 5.71
C GLU A 23 12.19 -13.18 6.71
N ALA A 24 11.11 -12.57 6.21
CA ALA A 24 10.04 -12.01 7.04
C ALA A 24 9.36 -13.08 7.91
N MET A 25 9.22 -14.32 7.43
CA MET A 25 8.69 -15.44 8.22
C MET A 25 9.44 -15.72 9.52
N LYS A 26 10.70 -15.28 9.65
CA LYS A 26 11.51 -15.45 10.88
C LYS A 26 11.11 -14.45 11.98
N TYR A 27 10.51 -13.32 11.62
CA TYR A 27 10.34 -12.17 12.52
C TYR A 27 8.89 -11.67 12.59
N ILE A 28 8.10 -11.92 11.55
CA ILE A 28 6.74 -11.41 11.40
C ILE A 28 5.80 -12.62 11.26
N PRO A 29 4.78 -12.77 12.13
CA PRO A 29 3.79 -13.83 11.99
C PRO A 29 3.19 -13.85 10.59
N ALA A 30 3.23 -15.01 9.92
CA ALA A 30 2.78 -15.21 8.55
C ALA A 30 3.41 -14.23 7.51
N ALA A 31 4.58 -13.67 7.83
CA ALA A 31 5.30 -12.68 7.03
C ALA A 31 4.44 -11.47 6.61
N SER A 32 3.45 -11.10 7.42
CA SER A 32 2.54 -9.99 7.10
C SER A 32 2.11 -9.20 8.32
N SER A 33 1.89 -7.90 8.12
CA SER A 33 1.30 -6.99 9.10
C SER A 33 -0.23 -6.95 9.07
N SER A 34 -0.88 -7.58 8.08
CA SER A 34 -2.34 -7.69 8.00
C SER A 34 -2.76 -8.99 7.32
N HIS A 35 -3.88 -9.55 7.77
CA HIS A 35 -4.43 -10.79 7.21
C HIS A 35 -4.73 -10.68 5.70
N GLY A 36 -5.05 -9.48 5.19
CA GLY A 36 -5.48 -9.30 3.80
C GLY A 36 -4.42 -9.53 2.72
N HIS A 37 -3.15 -9.80 3.08
CA HIS A 37 -2.04 -9.96 2.14
C HIS A 37 -1.02 -11.02 2.56
N ASN A 38 -1.44 -11.98 3.40
CA ASN A 38 -0.61 -13.10 3.80
C ASN A 38 -0.87 -14.36 2.95
N TYR A 39 -0.03 -15.37 3.12
CA TYR A 39 -0.36 -16.74 2.72
C TYR A 39 -1.46 -17.30 3.65
N PRO A 40 -2.50 -18.00 3.15
CA PRO A 40 -2.68 -18.49 1.77
C PRO A 40 -3.52 -17.59 0.87
N ILE A 41 -3.84 -16.34 1.26
CA ILE A 41 -4.56 -15.41 0.36
C ILE A 41 -3.72 -15.14 -0.90
N PHE A 42 -2.40 -15.02 -0.72
CA PHE A 42 -1.42 -14.96 -1.80
C PHE A 42 -0.56 -16.22 -1.78
N ASP A 43 -0.93 -17.18 -2.62
CA ASP A 43 -0.23 -18.46 -2.86
C ASP A 43 0.55 -18.37 -4.19
N PRO A 44 1.83 -18.77 -4.27
CA PRO A 44 2.64 -19.46 -3.26
C PRO A 44 3.20 -18.63 -2.08
N TYR A 45 3.27 -17.31 -2.22
CA TYR A 45 3.76 -16.37 -1.18
C TYR A 45 3.47 -14.93 -1.59
N PRO A 46 3.28 -13.96 -0.67
CA PRO A 46 3.05 -12.56 -1.03
C PRO A 46 4.16 -11.96 -1.93
N ILE A 47 3.76 -11.27 -3.00
CA ILE A 47 4.69 -10.50 -3.85
C ILE A 47 5.11 -9.23 -3.14
N SER A 48 6.40 -8.91 -3.17
CA SER A 48 6.95 -7.70 -2.57
C SER A 48 7.01 -6.58 -3.61
N PHE A 49 6.27 -5.49 -3.38
CA PHE A 49 6.22 -4.35 -4.30
C PHE A 49 7.20 -3.24 -3.90
N GLU A 50 7.90 -2.65 -4.88
CA GLU A 50 8.88 -1.58 -4.65
C GLU A 50 8.30 -0.18 -4.89
N ARG A 51 7.43 -0.02 -5.91
CA ARG A 51 6.90 1.27 -6.34
C ARG A 51 5.60 1.16 -7.10
N GLY A 52 4.88 2.27 -7.21
CA GLY A 52 3.69 2.39 -8.03
C GLY A 52 3.50 3.80 -8.57
N GLU A 53 2.89 3.89 -9.76
CA GLU A 53 2.50 5.14 -10.41
C GLU A 53 1.20 4.93 -11.21
N GLY A 54 0.20 5.76 -10.95
CA GLY A 54 -1.11 5.64 -11.58
C GLY A 54 -1.74 4.27 -11.27
N SER A 55 -2.12 3.53 -12.31
CA SER A 55 -2.71 2.19 -12.18
C SER A 55 -1.70 1.04 -12.18
N LYS A 56 -0.39 1.34 -12.13
CA LYS A 56 0.67 0.32 -12.25
C LYS A 56 1.50 0.23 -10.98
N ILE A 57 1.89 -0.98 -10.63
CA ILE A 57 2.84 -1.30 -9.57
C ILE A 57 3.98 -2.15 -10.13
N VAL A 58 5.16 -2.02 -9.53
CA VAL A 58 6.36 -2.76 -9.90
C VAL A 58 6.88 -3.51 -8.68
N ASP A 59 7.15 -4.80 -8.84
CA ASP A 59 7.72 -5.62 -7.78
C ASP A 59 9.24 -5.47 -7.68
N VAL A 60 9.81 -6.01 -6.59
CA VAL A 60 11.27 -6.02 -6.35
C VAL A 60 12.06 -6.85 -7.37
N ASP A 61 11.36 -7.62 -8.21
CA ASP A 61 11.93 -8.43 -9.27
C ASP A 61 11.85 -7.72 -10.65
N GLY A 62 11.27 -6.51 -10.70
CA GLY A 62 11.16 -5.66 -11.88
C GLY A 62 9.91 -5.92 -12.74
N ASN A 63 8.98 -6.78 -12.30
CA ASN A 63 7.76 -7.05 -13.04
C ASN A 63 6.75 -5.92 -12.84
N THR A 64 6.06 -5.55 -13.91
CA THR A 64 5.02 -4.51 -13.87
C THR A 64 3.63 -5.14 -13.97
N TYR A 65 2.73 -4.68 -13.09
CA TYR A 65 1.36 -5.17 -12.97
C TYR A 65 0.37 -4.03 -13.16
N ILE A 66 -0.84 -4.35 -13.64
CA ILE A 66 -2.00 -3.46 -13.52
C ILE A 66 -2.61 -3.72 -12.15
N ASP A 67 -2.67 -2.70 -11.30
CA ASP A 67 -3.17 -2.80 -9.94
C ASP A 67 -4.70 -2.62 -9.88
N TYR A 68 -5.41 -3.72 -9.67
CA TYR A 68 -6.84 -3.74 -9.38
C TYR A 68 -7.15 -3.78 -7.88
N VAL A 69 -6.15 -4.01 -7.02
CA VAL A 69 -6.31 -4.02 -5.56
C VAL A 69 -6.40 -2.60 -5.04
N LEU A 70 -5.60 -1.67 -5.58
CA LEU A 70 -5.63 -0.23 -5.27
C LEU A 70 -5.63 0.05 -3.75
N GLY A 71 -4.79 -0.69 -3.02
CA GLY A 71 -4.67 -0.60 -1.57
C GLY A 71 -5.94 -0.97 -0.80
N PHE A 72 -6.84 -1.75 -1.40
CA PHE A 72 -8.19 -2.04 -0.92
C PHE A 72 -9.14 -0.82 -0.91
N GLY A 73 -8.95 0.12 -1.85
CA GLY A 73 -9.83 1.28 -2.06
C GLY A 73 -9.25 2.70 -1.91
N PRO A 74 -8.31 3.00 -0.99
CA PRO A 74 -7.85 4.38 -0.77
C PRO A 74 -7.13 4.99 -1.99
N LEU A 75 -6.61 4.16 -2.90
CA LEU A 75 -5.88 4.61 -4.08
C LEU A 75 -6.81 4.84 -5.29
N ILE A 76 -7.97 5.48 -5.08
CA ILE A 76 -8.95 5.76 -6.15
C ILE A 76 -8.37 6.63 -7.28
N LEU A 77 -7.38 7.48 -6.97
CA LEU A 77 -6.66 8.30 -7.95
C LEU A 77 -5.37 7.63 -8.46
N GLY A 78 -5.14 6.36 -8.10
CA GLY A 78 -3.91 5.63 -8.39
C GLY A 78 -2.76 5.96 -7.45
N HIS A 79 -1.65 5.24 -7.64
CA HIS A 79 -0.41 5.40 -6.89
C HIS A 79 0.30 6.70 -7.23
N SER A 80 0.93 7.32 -6.23
CA SER A 80 1.82 8.48 -6.39
C SER A 80 1.21 9.67 -7.14
N HIS A 81 -0.11 9.88 -7.03
CA HIS A 81 -0.80 10.96 -7.74
C HIS A 81 -0.15 12.33 -7.45
N PRO A 82 0.27 13.12 -8.46
CA PRO A 82 1.14 14.28 -8.26
C PRO A 82 0.61 15.33 -7.28
N ALA A 83 -0.71 15.57 -7.29
CA ALA A 83 -1.34 16.52 -6.36
C ALA A 83 -1.30 16.04 -4.91
N ILE A 84 -1.46 14.74 -4.66
CA ILE A 84 -1.40 14.14 -3.31
C ILE A 84 0.03 14.18 -2.82
N THR A 85 0.98 13.70 -3.64
CA THR A 85 2.41 13.70 -3.30
C THR A 85 2.88 15.12 -2.93
N LYS A 86 2.55 16.12 -3.74
CA LYS A 86 2.90 17.52 -3.46
C LYS A 86 2.29 17.99 -2.13
N ALA A 87 1.00 17.76 -1.89
CA ALA A 87 0.33 18.21 -0.67
C ALA A 87 0.95 17.57 0.60
N VAL A 88 1.23 16.26 0.55
CA VAL A 88 1.88 15.53 1.64
C VAL A 88 3.31 16.05 1.86
N THR A 89 4.11 16.18 0.81
CA THR A 89 5.50 16.69 0.91
C THR A 89 5.56 18.09 1.51
N GLU A 90 4.66 19.00 1.13
CA GLU A 90 4.61 20.33 1.74
C GLU A 90 4.19 20.28 3.21
N GLN A 91 3.26 19.39 3.59
CA GLN A 91 2.87 19.22 4.99
C GLN A 91 4.02 18.65 5.83
N LEU A 92 4.80 17.70 5.30
CA LEU A 92 5.96 17.13 6.00
C LEU A 92 6.98 18.19 6.43
N LYS A 93 7.18 19.24 5.63
CA LYS A 93 8.08 20.37 5.98
C LYS A 93 7.60 21.17 7.19
N ARG A 94 6.32 21.10 7.53
CA ARG A 94 5.70 21.84 8.64
C ARG A 94 5.62 21.00 9.92
N GLY A 95 5.76 19.69 9.81
CA GLY A 95 5.59 18.72 10.89
C GLY A 95 4.49 17.70 10.60
N THR A 96 4.69 16.47 11.08
CA THR A 96 3.79 15.33 10.84
C THR A 96 2.65 15.26 11.86
N GLN A 97 2.89 15.66 13.11
CA GLN A 97 1.94 15.56 14.22
C GLN A 97 2.28 16.60 15.29
N PHE A 98 1.26 17.27 15.84
CA PHE A 98 1.44 18.32 16.86
C PHE A 98 0.85 17.99 18.24
N ALA A 99 0.14 16.85 18.38
CA ALA A 99 -0.62 16.52 19.59
C ALA A 99 -1.55 17.67 20.06
N ALA A 100 -2.04 18.46 19.10
CA ALA A 100 -2.85 19.65 19.30
C ALA A 100 -3.77 19.84 18.08
N LEU A 101 -4.85 20.60 18.25
CA LEU A 101 -5.80 20.91 17.19
C LEU A 101 -5.14 21.69 16.05
N THR A 102 -5.46 21.32 14.82
CA THR A 102 -5.00 21.97 13.59
C THR A 102 -6.15 22.51 12.77
N GLN A 103 -5.88 23.57 12.01
CA GLN A 103 -6.82 24.13 11.04
C GLN A 103 -7.24 23.09 9.98
N LEU A 104 -6.33 22.19 9.60
CA LEU A 104 -6.58 21.15 8.59
C LEU A 104 -7.65 20.15 9.05
N GLU A 105 -7.68 19.78 10.33
CA GLU A 105 -8.73 18.92 10.89
C GLU A 105 -10.13 19.53 10.74
N VAL A 106 -10.26 20.85 10.98
CA VAL A 106 -11.53 21.58 10.82
C VAL A 106 -11.97 21.59 9.35
N GLU A 107 -11.03 21.79 8.42
CA GLU A 107 -11.31 21.80 6.98
C GLU A 107 -11.78 20.44 6.47
N VAL A 108 -11.10 19.36 6.87
CA VAL A 108 -11.47 17.98 6.51
C VAL A 108 -12.83 17.61 7.11
N ALA A 109 -13.11 17.98 8.36
CA ALA A 109 -14.41 17.75 8.98
C ALA A 109 -15.54 18.42 8.18
N LYS A 110 -15.36 19.68 7.77
CA LYS A 110 -16.32 20.39 6.91
C LYS A 110 -16.48 19.70 5.55
N MET A 111 -15.41 19.16 4.96
CA MET A 111 -15.49 18.41 3.70
C MET A 111 -16.33 17.13 3.87
N ILE A 112 -16.08 16.34 4.90
CA ILE A 112 -16.81 15.09 5.17
C ILE A 112 -18.31 15.37 5.36
N LEU A 113 -18.67 16.41 6.10
CA LEU A 113 -20.08 16.80 6.30
C LEU A 113 -20.76 17.11 4.96
N ARG A 114 -20.09 17.90 4.09
CA ARG A 114 -20.59 18.17 2.73
C ARG A 114 -20.73 16.90 1.90
N PHE A 115 -19.75 16.00 1.92
CA PHE A 115 -19.79 14.75 1.16
C PHE A 115 -20.86 13.78 1.65
N THR A 116 -21.16 13.78 2.95
CA THR A 116 -22.12 12.86 3.57
C THR A 116 -23.53 13.46 3.71
N GLY A 117 -23.72 14.74 3.37
CA GLY A 117 -24.98 15.45 3.52
C GLY A 117 -25.43 15.63 4.97
N LYS A 118 -24.50 15.55 5.93
CA LYS A 118 -24.81 15.70 7.36
C LYS A 118 -24.69 17.14 7.80
N GLU A 119 -25.64 17.60 8.60
CA GLU A 119 -25.61 18.91 9.26
C GLU A 119 -25.03 18.79 10.68
N THR A 120 -24.32 19.82 11.12
CA THR A 120 -23.87 19.98 12.51
C THR A 120 -24.66 21.09 13.18
N LYS A 121 -24.80 20.97 14.51
CA LYS A 121 -25.51 21.93 15.37
C LYS A 121 -24.88 23.33 15.34
#